data_AF-A0A7C7W6S5-F1
#
_entry.id   AF-A0A7C7W6S5-F1
#
_cell.length_a   1.000
_cell.length_b   1.000
_cell.length_c   1.000
_cell.angle_alpha   90.00
_cell.angle_beta   90.00
_cell.angle_gamma   90.00
#
_symmetry.space_group_name_H-M   'P 1'
#
loop_
_entity.id
_entity.type
_entity.pdbx_description
1 polymer ?
#
loop_
_entity_poly.entity_id
_entity_poly.type
_entity_poly.pdbx_seq_one_letter_code
_entity_poly.pdbx_strand_id
1 'polypeptide(L)'
;MRLLLGVLVLLSAVPLVWAADSPEAQSLTLTPTRGAWGDLALEASWDAYGPELRPGKGWITLGETVRVPAVIERAGTVGALVRSERPFLVRELQEALAPLLCLGQGTLSVKVRDLFCHEVEWEAPPARVSWVQNGLLSAVRATVCGPESWRTVPGGKSISDIASFLAACPPPDELALLRGDFPILFRPARDSAPGYACTEPTGALEAPSDQLVIYQALRVIRHLLLSTPLPWTYLHPYDWLKSKFGALVVNSGVGFADCHIRVTPPGGTAQVTAIVIQEAELQGGIGWGDPRTGGLARLILRIFHLARHVDRAHDCGERDSSLDYLGAWGVEYTLATMLSQGTIQAGLSSEQRGALAAYAQQLLATRFCSGG
;
A
#
# COMPACT_ATOMS: atom_id res chain seq x y z
N MET A 1 -77.11 -23.38 2.72
CA MET A 1 -77.63 -22.17 2.05
C MET A 1 -77.15 -20.96 2.85
N ARG A 2 -76.24 -20.13 2.30
CA ARG A 2 -75.74 -18.82 2.82
C ARG A 2 -74.91 -18.91 4.14
N LEU A 3 -73.84 -18.17 4.42
CA LEU A 3 -73.06 -17.03 3.87
C LEU A 3 -71.63 -17.17 4.48
N LEU A 4 -70.55 -17.18 3.70
CA LEU A 4 -69.55 -16.09 3.59
C LEU A 4 -69.12 -15.43 4.92
N LEU A 5 -67.85 -15.61 5.31
CA LEU A 5 -67.00 -14.51 5.79
C LEU A 5 -65.52 -14.89 5.60
N GLY A 6 -64.95 -14.43 4.48
CA GLY A 6 -63.51 -14.45 4.24
C GLY A 6 -62.88 -13.24 4.92
N VAL A 7 -61.88 -13.48 5.75
CA VAL A 7 -61.03 -12.41 6.31
C VAL A 7 -59.89 -12.19 5.32
N LEU A 8 -60.03 -11.14 4.52
CA LEU A 8 -59.00 -10.63 3.63
C LEU A 8 -58.05 -9.75 4.48
N VAL A 9 -56.90 -10.28 4.86
CA VAL A 9 -55.83 -9.50 5.50
C VAL A 9 -55.12 -8.71 4.40
N LEU A 10 -55.43 -7.42 4.27
CA LEU A 10 -54.60 -6.48 3.52
C LEU A 10 -53.28 -6.29 4.29
N LEU A 11 -52.24 -7.00 3.87
CA LEU A 11 -50.85 -6.61 4.13
C LEU A 11 -50.56 -5.37 3.27
N SER A 12 -50.78 -4.20 3.83
CA SER A 12 -50.22 -2.96 3.33
C SER A 12 -48.70 -3.05 3.40
N ALA A 13 -48.08 -3.41 2.28
CA ALA A 13 -46.65 -3.25 2.06
C ALA A 13 -46.34 -1.75 2.07
N VAL A 14 -45.96 -1.24 3.24
CA VAL A 14 -45.22 0.01 3.33
C VAL A 14 -43.90 -0.24 2.62
N PRO A 15 -43.49 0.56 1.62
CA PRO A 15 -42.15 0.45 1.09
C PRO A 15 -41.19 0.76 2.24
N LEU A 16 -40.44 -0.26 2.66
CA LEU A 16 -39.23 -0.11 3.46
C LEU A 16 -38.29 0.79 2.65
N VAL A 17 -38.41 2.09 2.85
CA VAL A 17 -37.38 3.06 2.49
C VAL A 17 -36.19 2.70 3.35
N TRP A 18 -35.22 1.98 2.78
CA TRP A 18 -33.95 1.71 3.42
C TRP A 18 -33.24 3.05 3.58
N ALA A 19 -33.38 3.58 4.78
CA ALA A 19 -32.71 4.77 5.25
C ALA A 19 -31.19 4.58 5.20
N ALA A 20 -30.49 5.70 5.15
CA ALA A 20 -29.03 5.81 5.23
C ALA A 20 -28.46 5.41 6.62
N ASP A 21 -29.05 4.41 7.27
CA ASP A 21 -28.97 4.20 8.72
C ASP A 21 -28.11 2.98 9.07
N SER A 22 -26.92 2.91 8.49
CA SER A 22 -25.81 2.10 9.00
C SER A 22 -24.62 3.03 9.25
N PRO A 23 -23.85 2.89 10.35
CA PRO A 23 -22.56 3.55 10.53
C PRO A 23 -21.60 3.38 9.34
N GLU A 24 -21.83 2.38 8.49
CA GLU A 24 -21.09 2.11 7.25
C GLU A 24 -21.40 3.09 6.11
N ALA A 25 -22.48 3.87 6.19
CA ALA A 25 -22.85 4.87 5.18
C ALA A 25 -22.13 6.23 5.36
N GLN A 26 -21.44 6.44 6.49
CA GLN A 26 -20.71 7.69 6.74
C GLN A 26 -19.48 7.79 5.84
N SER A 27 -19.33 8.95 5.18
CA SER A 27 -18.19 9.20 4.30
C SER A 27 -17.68 10.63 4.40
N LEU A 28 -16.36 10.78 4.43
CA LEU A 28 -15.67 12.05 4.24
C LEU A 28 -15.36 12.21 2.77
N THR A 29 -15.91 13.23 2.14
CA THR A 29 -15.48 13.66 0.83
C THR A 29 -14.51 14.83 0.97
N LEU A 30 -13.27 14.63 0.50
CA LEU A 30 -12.26 15.69 0.40
C LEU A 30 -12.13 16.13 -1.06
N THR A 31 -12.37 17.41 -1.30
CA THR A 31 -12.31 18.04 -2.62
C THR A 31 -11.10 18.96 -2.71
N PRO A 32 -10.08 18.63 -3.51
CA PRO A 32 -8.95 19.52 -3.76
C PRO A 32 -9.40 20.81 -4.43
N THR A 33 -9.00 21.94 -3.85
CA THR A 33 -9.31 23.29 -4.32
C THR A 33 -8.08 24.21 -4.18
N ARG A 34 -8.22 25.46 -4.60
CA ARG A 34 -7.26 26.53 -4.28
C ARG A 34 -7.87 27.47 -3.25
N GLY A 35 -7.09 27.82 -2.23
CA GLY A 35 -7.44 28.89 -1.31
C GLY A 35 -7.46 30.25 -2.01
N ALA A 36 -7.93 31.28 -1.29
CA ALA A 36 -8.02 32.66 -1.81
C ALA A 36 -6.69 33.22 -2.35
N TRP A 37 -5.55 32.69 -1.87
CA TRP A 37 -4.20 33.11 -2.25
C TRP A 37 -3.50 32.17 -3.24
N GLY A 38 -4.23 31.18 -3.77
CA GLY A 38 -3.69 30.18 -4.71
C GLY A 38 -3.04 28.95 -4.07
N ASP A 39 -2.90 28.93 -2.74
CA ASP A 39 -2.42 27.77 -1.98
C ASP A 39 -3.30 26.53 -2.21
N LEU A 40 -2.71 25.34 -2.13
CA LEU A 40 -3.46 24.08 -2.18
C LEU A 40 -4.27 23.90 -0.91
N ALA A 41 -5.55 23.58 -1.08
CA ALA A 41 -6.49 23.44 0.02
C ALA A 41 -7.50 22.30 -0.24
N LEU A 42 -8.25 21.91 0.78
CA LEU A 42 -9.28 20.86 0.73
C LEU A 42 -10.61 21.38 1.26
N GLU A 43 -11.68 21.23 0.51
CA GLU A 43 -13.04 21.35 1.04
C GLU A 43 -13.51 20.01 1.56
N ALA A 44 -14.13 20.01 2.73
CA ALA A 44 -14.65 18.81 3.36
C ALA A 44 -16.17 18.80 3.33
N SER A 45 -16.73 17.68 2.90
CA SER A 45 -18.15 17.36 3.07
C SER A 45 -18.24 16.01 3.77
N TRP A 46 -19.01 15.93 4.85
CA TRP A 46 -19.13 14.74 5.68
C TRP A 46 -20.60 14.37 5.84
N ASP A 47 -20.94 13.15 5.43
CA ASP A 47 -22.25 12.56 5.70
C ASP A 47 -22.21 11.87 7.08
N ALA A 48 -22.77 12.55 8.09
CA ALA A 48 -22.79 12.09 9.47
C ALA A 48 -24.12 11.41 9.81
N TYR A 49 -24.02 10.40 10.66
CA TYR A 49 -25.16 9.87 11.41
C TYR A 49 -25.07 10.35 12.85
N GLY A 50 -26.17 10.87 13.40
CA GLY A 50 -26.24 11.28 14.80
C GLY A 50 -27.30 12.35 15.04
N PRO A 51 -28.30 12.12 15.91
CA PRO A 51 -29.39 13.08 16.17
C PRO A 51 -28.94 14.30 17.00
N GLU A 52 -27.68 14.32 17.47
CA GLU A 52 -27.17 15.32 18.40
C GLU A 52 -26.77 16.63 17.74
N LEU A 53 -26.43 16.60 16.44
CA LEU A 53 -26.04 17.81 15.71
C LEU A 53 -27.27 18.61 15.27
N ARG A 54 -27.32 19.89 15.66
CA ARG A 54 -28.39 20.79 15.23
C ARG A 54 -28.06 21.43 13.86
N PRO A 55 -29.02 21.53 12.95
CA PRO A 55 -28.83 22.26 11.71
C PRO A 55 -28.48 23.74 11.97
N GLY A 56 -27.57 24.28 11.18
CA GLY A 56 -27.11 25.66 11.31
C GLY A 56 -25.60 25.78 11.14
N LYS A 57 -25.00 26.78 11.78
CA LYS A 57 -23.54 26.96 11.76
C LYS A 57 -22.87 26.07 12.79
N GLY A 58 -21.58 25.83 12.57
CA GLY A 58 -20.72 25.13 13.48
C GLY A 58 -19.27 25.26 13.05
N TRP A 59 -18.46 24.30 13.45
CA TRP A 59 -17.12 24.13 12.95
C TRP A 59 -16.78 22.67 12.78
N ILE A 60 -15.82 22.41 11.90
CA ILE A 60 -15.24 21.10 11.63
C ILE A 60 -13.72 21.19 11.79
N THR A 61 -13.16 20.22 12.49
CA THR A 61 -11.72 20.01 12.62
C THR A 61 -11.37 18.71 11.89
N LEU A 62 -10.29 18.75 11.10
CA LEU A 62 -9.68 17.56 10.50
C LEU A 62 -8.31 17.33 11.15
N GLY A 63 -8.09 16.13 11.67
CA GLY A 63 -6.97 15.86 12.57
C GLY A 63 -7.09 16.65 13.88
N GLU A 64 -5.96 16.95 14.51
CA GLU A 64 -5.95 17.68 15.79
C GLU A 64 -5.72 19.20 15.64
N THR A 65 -5.39 19.66 14.43
CA THR A 65 -4.65 20.92 14.27
C THR A 65 -5.46 22.05 13.65
N VAL A 66 -6.34 21.76 12.68
CA VAL A 66 -6.99 22.81 11.86
C VAL A 66 -8.50 22.79 12.03
N ARG A 67 -9.06 23.92 12.45
CA ARG A 67 -10.50 24.12 12.64
C ARG A 67 -11.02 25.16 11.64
N VAL A 68 -12.07 24.82 10.90
CA VAL A 68 -12.74 25.74 9.98
C VAL A 68 -14.24 25.85 10.29
N PRO A 69 -14.87 27.01 10.03
CA PRO A 69 -16.33 27.13 10.12
C PRO A 69 -17.03 26.15 9.18
N ALA A 70 -18.22 25.70 9.58
CA ALA A 70 -19.01 24.73 8.83
C ALA A 70 -20.50 25.04 8.85
N VAL A 71 -21.21 24.52 7.85
CA VAL A 71 -22.68 24.45 7.82
C VAL A 71 -23.09 23.00 8.06
N ILE A 72 -24.07 22.81 8.94
CA ILE A 72 -24.69 21.54 9.27
C ILE A 72 -26.11 21.58 8.71
N GLU A 73 -26.42 20.67 7.78
CA GLU A 73 -27.74 20.51 7.18
C GLU A 73 -28.35 19.19 7.62
N ARG A 74 -29.67 19.17 7.87
CA ARG A 74 -30.34 17.91 8.20
C ARG A 74 -30.41 17.02 6.96
N ALA A 75 -29.93 15.79 7.08
CA ALA A 75 -30.05 14.75 6.04
C ALA A 75 -30.98 13.64 6.54
N GLY A 76 -32.25 13.68 6.14
CA GLY A 76 -33.25 12.71 6.60
C GLY A 76 -33.63 12.84 8.08
N THR A 77 -34.00 11.73 8.70
CA THR A 77 -34.53 11.69 10.09
C THR A 77 -33.43 11.66 11.16
N VAL A 78 -32.27 11.09 10.83
CA VAL A 78 -31.19 10.76 11.79
C VAL A 78 -29.79 11.13 11.30
N GLY A 79 -29.67 11.70 10.09
CA GLY A 79 -28.41 12.13 9.51
C GLY A 79 -28.24 13.65 9.43
N ALA A 80 -26.99 14.07 9.22
CA ALA A 80 -26.61 15.45 8.96
C ALA A 80 -25.51 15.51 7.91
N LEU A 81 -25.61 16.46 6.99
CA LEU A 81 -24.54 16.79 6.06
C LEU A 81 -23.77 17.99 6.58
N VAL A 82 -22.49 17.79 6.87
CA VAL A 82 -21.59 18.83 7.38
C VAL A 82 -20.66 19.27 6.26
N ARG A 83 -20.64 20.57 5.94
CA ARG A 83 -19.78 21.15 4.89
C ARG A 83 -18.91 22.26 5.46
N SER A 84 -17.61 22.24 5.15
CA SER A 84 -16.72 23.34 5.49
C SER A 84 -17.11 24.61 4.73
N GLU A 85 -17.24 25.76 5.41
CA GLU A 85 -17.48 27.07 4.77
C GLU A 85 -16.21 27.64 4.12
N ARG A 86 -15.04 27.12 4.49
CA ARG A 86 -13.74 27.50 3.95
C ARG A 86 -12.86 26.26 3.80
N PRO A 87 -11.96 26.24 2.81
CA PRO A 87 -11.10 25.09 2.62
C PRO A 87 -9.98 25.05 3.66
N PHE A 88 -9.58 23.83 4.03
CA PHE A 88 -8.44 23.53 4.88
C PHE A 88 -7.14 23.64 4.09
N LEU A 89 -6.12 24.33 4.61
CA LEU A 89 -4.83 24.41 3.93
C LEU A 89 -4.09 23.08 4.02
N VAL A 90 -3.65 22.54 2.88
CA VAL A 90 -2.99 21.22 2.81
C VAL A 90 -1.72 21.18 3.66
N ARG A 91 -0.95 22.26 3.68
CA ARG A 91 0.29 22.37 4.47
C ARG A 91 0.06 22.19 5.97
N GLU A 92 -1.12 22.55 6.47
CA GLU A 92 -1.47 22.48 7.90
C GLU A 92 -2.03 21.10 8.26
N LEU A 93 -2.52 20.35 7.27
CA LEU A 93 -3.04 18.99 7.42
C LEU A 93 -2.02 17.91 7.05
N GLN A 94 -0.79 18.28 6.68
CA GLN A 94 0.16 17.34 6.07
C GLN A 94 0.39 16.09 6.91
N GLU A 95 0.62 16.24 8.22
CA GLU A 95 0.85 15.12 9.14
C GLU A 95 -0.37 14.20 9.27
N ALA A 96 -1.58 14.79 9.33
CA ALA A 96 -2.83 14.02 9.44
C ALA A 96 -3.20 13.31 8.12
N LEU A 97 -2.86 13.91 6.97
CA LEU A 97 -3.16 13.35 5.65
C LEU A 97 -2.14 12.30 5.20
N ALA A 98 -0.88 12.40 5.62
CA ALA A 98 0.18 11.54 5.09
C ALA A 98 -0.09 10.03 5.28
N PRO A 99 -0.52 9.54 6.46
CA PRO A 99 -0.86 8.13 6.63
C PRO A 99 -1.93 7.66 5.63
N LEU A 100 -2.97 8.48 5.43
CA LEU A 100 -4.12 8.13 4.59
C LEU A 100 -3.79 8.21 3.11
N LEU A 101 -3.25 9.36 2.70
CA LEU A 101 -3.05 9.71 1.30
C LEU A 101 -1.82 9.01 0.70
N CYS A 102 -0.78 8.76 1.50
CA CYS A 102 0.50 8.26 0.99
C CYS A 102 0.70 6.76 1.23
N LEU A 103 0.08 6.22 2.28
CA LEU A 103 0.33 4.85 2.76
C LEU A 103 -0.95 4.00 2.80
N GLY A 104 -2.11 4.59 2.50
CA GLY A 104 -3.41 3.89 2.57
C GLY A 104 -3.74 3.42 3.99
N GLN A 105 -3.31 4.18 5.01
CA GLN A 105 -3.43 3.79 6.42
C GLN A 105 -3.84 4.92 7.37
N GLY A 106 -4.03 4.57 8.64
CA GLY A 106 -4.41 5.51 9.68
C GLY A 106 -5.90 5.82 9.67
N THR A 107 -6.28 6.85 10.41
CA THR A 107 -7.63 7.39 10.49
C THR A 107 -7.52 8.90 10.49
N LEU A 108 -8.47 9.59 9.84
CA LEU A 108 -8.62 11.03 10.01
C LEU A 108 -9.64 11.25 11.11
N SER A 109 -9.24 11.88 12.23
CA SER A 109 -10.23 12.38 13.17
C SER A 109 -11.00 13.54 12.53
N VAL A 110 -12.32 13.47 12.60
CA VAL A 110 -13.26 14.49 12.16
C VAL A 110 -14.09 14.89 13.36
N LYS A 111 -13.89 16.12 13.82
CA LYS A 111 -14.59 16.65 14.99
C LYS A 111 -15.51 17.78 14.58
N VAL A 112 -16.79 17.66 14.87
CA VAL A 112 -17.81 18.65 14.54
C VAL A 112 -18.43 19.18 15.81
N ARG A 113 -18.62 20.50 15.87
CA ARG A 113 -19.40 21.11 16.95
C ARG A 113 -20.31 22.21 16.44
N ASP A 114 -21.55 22.16 16.90
CA ASP A 114 -22.59 23.13 16.56
C ASP A 114 -22.51 24.40 17.42
N LEU A 115 -23.31 25.41 17.08
CA LEU A 115 -23.41 26.66 17.87
C LEU A 115 -23.95 26.46 19.30
N PHE A 116 -24.56 25.31 19.60
CA PHE A 116 -25.10 24.98 20.91
C PHE A 116 -24.12 24.16 21.76
N CYS A 117 -22.87 24.03 21.29
CA CYS A 117 -21.80 23.29 21.95
C CYS A 117 -22.00 21.77 22.03
N HIS A 118 -22.91 21.19 21.24
CA HIS A 118 -22.89 19.75 21.02
C HIS A 118 -21.68 19.41 20.16
N GLU A 119 -20.94 18.38 20.56
CA GLU A 119 -19.67 18.00 19.98
C GLU A 119 -19.67 16.51 19.71
N VAL A 120 -19.32 16.14 18.48
CA VAL A 120 -19.20 14.75 18.09
C VAL A 120 -17.90 14.58 17.32
N GLU A 121 -17.22 13.47 17.61
CA GLU A 121 -15.94 13.12 17.00
C GLU A 121 -16.06 11.73 16.37
N TRP A 122 -15.57 11.62 15.14
CA TRP A 122 -15.55 10.39 14.37
C TRP A 122 -14.16 10.12 13.81
N GLU A 123 -13.87 8.85 13.57
CA GLU A 123 -12.68 8.44 12.83
C GLU A 123 -13.07 8.01 11.41
N ALA A 124 -12.39 8.57 10.42
CA ALA A 124 -12.52 8.24 9.01
C ALA A 124 -11.28 7.44 8.55
N PRO A 125 -11.34 6.09 8.56
CA PRO A 125 -10.30 5.27 7.93
C PRO A 125 -10.26 5.48 6.40
N PRO A 126 -9.20 5.05 5.69
CA PRO A 126 -9.04 5.28 4.25
C PRO A 126 -10.27 4.90 3.43
N ALA A 127 -10.92 3.77 3.76
CA ALA A 127 -12.11 3.28 3.07
C ALA A 127 -13.33 4.22 3.18
N ARG A 128 -13.37 5.11 4.19
CA ARG A 128 -14.43 6.11 4.38
C ARG A 128 -14.04 7.50 3.88
N VAL A 129 -12.81 7.67 3.38
CA VAL A 129 -12.35 8.94 2.80
C VAL A 129 -12.41 8.85 1.27
N SER A 130 -13.39 9.53 0.69
CA SER A 130 -13.54 9.72 -0.74
C SER A 130 -12.78 10.96 -1.21
N TRP A 131 -11.93 10.80 -2.22
CA TRP A 131 -11.19 11.90 -2.84
C TRP A 131 -11.79 12.27 -4.19
N VAL A 132 -12.20 13.53 -4.36
CA VAL A 132 -12.67 14.00 -5.67
C VAL A 132 -11.49 14.05 -6.65
N GLN A 133 -11.62 13.29 -7.74
CA GLN A 133 -10.61 13.23 -8.79
C GLN A 133 -10.65 14.51 -9.63
N ASN A 134 -9.66 15.37 -9.47
CA ASN A 134 -9.47 16.57 -10.30
C ASN A 134 -7.97 16.88 -10.51
N GLY A 135 -7.67 17.90 -11.32
CA GLY A 135 -6.29 18.27 -11.67
C GLY A 135 -5.42 18.78 -10.50
N LEU A 136 -6.01 19.06 -9.33
CA LEU A 136 -5.28 19.51 -8.14
C LEU A 136 -4.91 18.36 -7.20
N LEU A 137 -5.58 17.20 -7.29
CA LEU A 137 -5.32 16.08 -6.39
C LEU A 137 -3.86 15.58 -6.46
N SER A 138 -3.27 15.57 -7.66
CA SER A 138 -1.86 15.22 -7.84
C SER A 138 -0.92 16.22 -7.15
N ALA A 139 -1.25 17.51 -7.18
CA ALA A 139 -0.48 18.53 -6.49
C ALA A 139 -0.59 18.40 -4.97
N VAL A 140 -1.80 18.12 -4.44
CA VAL A 140 -2.01 17.82 -3.01
C VAL A 140 -1.16 16.61 -2.59
N ARG A 141 -1.23 15.52 -3.36
CA ARG A 141 -0.41 14.32 -3.13
C ARG A 141 1.08 14.65 -3.18
N ALA A 142 1.54 15.43 -4.15
CA ALA A 142 2.94 15.82 -4.26
C ALA A 142 3.42 16.64 -3.05
N THR A 143 2.56 17.53 -2.54
CA THR A 143 2.86 18.31 -1.33
C THR A 143 2.90 17.45 -0.07
N VAL A 144 1.97 16.50 0.08
CA VAL A 144 1.87 15.69 1.30
C VAL A 144 2.85 14.51 1.29
N CYS A 145 2.92 13.79 0.17
CA CYS A 145 3.65 12.53 0.01
C CYS A 145 5.01 12.67 -0.67
N GLY A 146 5.33 13.84 -1.21
CA GLY A 146 6.47 14.02 -2.09
C GLY A 146 6.15 13.65 -3.55
N PRO A 147 7.12 13.82 -4.47
CA PRO A 147 6.91 13.60 -5.89
C PRO A 147 6.51 12.15 -6.18
N GLU A 148 5.55 11.97 -7.09
CA GLU A 148 5.22 10.63 -7.59
C GLU A 148 6.34 10.13 -8.52
N SER A 149 6.71 8.85 -8.39
CA SER A 149 7.69 8.23 -9.28
C SER A 149 7.19 6.95 -9.95
N TRP A 150 5.98 6.47 -9.63
CA TRP A 150 5.45 5.20 -10.13
C TRP A 150 5.40 5.06 -11.67
N ARG A 151 5.28 6.18 -12.40
CA ARG A 151 5.27 6.21 -13.87
C ARG A 151 6.66 6.15 -14.50
N THR A 152 7.68 6.55 -13.75
CA THR A 152 9.06 6.56 -14.24
C THR A 152 9.69 5.21 -13.95
N VAL A 153 10.45 4.68 -14.90
CA VAL A 153 11.27 3.47 -14.68
C VAL A 153 12.66 3.96 -14.25
N PRO A 154 13.08 3.81 -12.97
CA PRO A 154 14.38 4.30 -12.52
C PRO A 154 15.55 3.66 -13.26
N GLY A 155 15.35 2.45 -13.79
CA GLY A 155 16.29 1.76 -14.68
C GLY A 155 16.37 2.32 -16.12
N GLY A 156 15.58 3.33 -16.46
CA GLY A 156 15.54 3.97 -17.78
C GLY A 156 14.71 3.21 -18.82
N LYS A 157 14.89 1.89 -18.94
CA LYS A 157 14.15 1.05 -19.91
C LYS A 157 13.37 -0.06 -19.20
N SER A 158 12.09 -0.23 -19.54
CA SER A 158 11.28 -1.32 -19.00
C SER A 158 11.70 -2.69 -19.55
N ILE A 159 11.42 -3.75 -18.79
CA ILE A 159 11.70 -5.14 -19.19
C ILE A 159 10.69 -5.58 -20.25
N SER A 160 11.16 -5.93 -21.46
CA SER A 160 10.32 -6.49 -22.53
C SER A 160 10.28 -8.02 -22.51
N ASP A 161 11.34 -8.66 -22.06
CA ASP A 161 11.48 -10.12 -21.94
C ASP A 161 12.35 -10.43 -20.71
N ILE A 162 11.73 -11.07 -19.72
CA ILE A 162 12.37 -11.33 -18.42
C ILE A 162 13.54 -12.32 -18.53
N ALA A 163 13.45 -13.31 -19.41
CA ALA A 163 14.48 -14.34 -19.57
C ALA A 163 15.75 -13.73 -20.16
N SER A 164 15.62 -12.92 -21.21
CA SER A 164 16.72 -12.18 -21.83
C SER A 164 17.33 -11.17 -20.88
N PHE A 165 16.50 -10.50 -20.07
CA PHE A 165 16.96 -9.53 -19.07
C PHE A 165 17.83 -10.17 -17.97
N LEU A 166 17.45 -11.36 -17.51
CA LEU A 166 18.14 -12.12 -16.47
C LEU A 166 19.33 -12.95 -16.99
N ALA A 167 19.44 -13.14 -18.31
CA ALA A 167 20.60 -13.77 -18.92
C ALA A 167 21.86 -12.87 -18.91
N ALA A 168 21.68 -11.57 -18.68
CA ALA A 168 22.76 -10.58 -18.61
C ALA A 168 23.15 -10.26 -17.16
N CYS A 169 24.43 -9.95 -16.96
CA CYS A 169 24.90 -9.46 -15.68
C CYS A 169 24.41 -8.01 -15.46
N PRO A 170 24.14 -7.60 -14.21
CA PRO A 170 23.92 -6.19 -13.89
C PRO A 170 25.08 -5.32 -14.43
N PRO A 171 24.79 -4.24 -15.19
CA PRO A 171 25.79 -3.26 -15.59
C PRO A 171 26.57 -2.71 -14.38
N PRO A 172 27.87 -2.36 -14.52
CA PRO A 172 28.68 -1.94 -13.38
C PRO A 172 28.15 -0.70 -12.62
N ASP A 173 27.61 0.27 -13.33
CA ASP A 173 27.00 1.48 -12.77
C ASP A 173 25.70 1.16 -12.01
N GLU A 174 24.85 0.31 -12.58
CA GLU A 174 23.66 -0.20 -11.92
C GLU A 174 24.02 -1.00 -10.67
N LEU A 175 25.01 -1.89 -10.74
CA LEU A 175 25.47 -2.67 -9.60
C LEU A 175 26.02 -1.78 -8.48
N ALA A 176 26.79 -0.74 -8.82
CA ALA A 176 27.30 0.23 -7.84
C ALA A 176 26.16 0.97 -7.14
N LEU A 177 25.12 1.36 -7.89
CA LEU A 177 23.92 1.99 -7.35
C LEU A 177 23.16 1.03 -6.42
N LEU A 178 22.91 -0.21 -6.85
CA LEU A 178 22.24 -1.23 -6.04
C LEU A 178 23.00 -1.53 -4.74
N ARG A 179 24.34 -1.56 -4.78
CA ARG A 179 25.21 -1.73 -3.60
C ARG A 179 25.11 -0.55 -2.63
N GLY A 180 25.00 0.67 -3.15
CA GLY A 180 24.85 1.87 -2.35
C GLY A 180 23.47 1.98 -1.70
N ASP A 181 22.41 1.68 -2.45
CA ASP A 181 21.04 1.74 -1.98
C ASP A 181 20.68 0.59 -1.03
N PHE A 182 21.16 -0.63 -1.32
CA PHE A 182 20.79 -1.85 -0.62
C PHE A 182 22.01 -2.75 -0.34
N PRO A 183 22.93 -2.32 0.54
CA PRO A 183 24.06 -3.14 0.96
C PRO A 183 23.59 -4.49 1.54
N ILE A 184 24.18 -5.58 1.03
CA ILE A 184 23.88 -6.96 1.46
C ILE A 184 24.90 -7.40 2.51
N LEU A 185 24.40 -7.83 3.65
CA LEU A 185 25.16 -8.35 4.79
C LEU A 185 24.83 -9.84 4.99
N PHE A 186 25.78 -10.60 5.55
CA PHE A 186 25.57 -12.01 5.89
C PHE A 186 25.64 -12.21 7.40
N ARG A 187 24.76 -13.07 7.93
CA ARG A 187 24.72 -13.46 9.34
C ARG A 187 24.68 -15.00 9.49
N PRO A 188 25.65 -15.61 10.22
CA PRO A 188 26.88 -15.01 10.70
C PRO A 188 27.72 -14.44 9.54
N ALA A 189 28.64 -13.53 9.87
CA ALA A 189 29.58 -13.02 8.87
C ALA A 189 30.32 -14.20 8.21
N ARG A 190 30.38 -14.19 6.89
CA ARG A 190 31.04 -15.24 6.10
C ARG A 190 32.37 -14.70 5.61
N ASP A 191 33.47 -15.17 6.20
CA ASP A 191 34.82 -14.82 5.73
C ASP A 191 35.14 -15.45 4.36
N SER A 192 34.38 -16.48 3.96
CA SER A 192 34.60 -17.30 2.76
C SER A 192 33.42 -17.36 1.78
N ALA A 193 32.37 -16.54 1.97
CA ALA A 193 31.29 -16.49 0.98
C ALA A 193 31.87 -16.09 -0.38
N PRO A 194 31.51 -16.77 -1.48
CA PRO A 194 31.92 -16.32 -2.79
C PRO A 194 31.42 -14.88 -2.97
N GLY A 195 32.35 -13.96 -3.18
CA GLY A 195 32.01 -12.59 -3.51
C GLY A 195 31.11 -12.56 -4.74
N TYR A 196 30.43 -11.44 -4.94
CA TYR A 196 29.68 -11.22 -6.17
C TYR A 196 30.51 -11.62 -7.40
N ALA A 197 30.00 -12.58 -8.16
CA ALA A 197 30.57 -13.06 -9.40
C ALA A 197 29.44 -13.27 -10.39
N CYS A 198 29.60 -12.70 -11.58
CA CYS A 198 28.67 -12.89 -12.67
C CYS A 198 29.46 -13.00 -13.96
N THR A 199 29.23 -14.08 -14.71
CA THR A 199 29.80 -14.31 -16.04
C THR A 199 28.63 -14.41 -17.00
N GLU A 200 28.76 -13.78 -18.17
CA GLU A 200 27.73 -13.85 -19.20
C GLU A 200 27.90 -15.09 -20.08
N PRO A 201 26.81 -15.77 -20.47
CA PRO A 201 25.44 -15.55 -19.98
C PRO A 201 25.29 -16.05 -18.55
N THR A 202 24.49 -15.37 -17.72
CA THR A 202 24.32 -15.73 -16.30
C THR A 202 23.83 -17.17 -16.10
N GLY A 203 23.07 -17.72 -17.05
CA GLY A 203 22.63 -19.12 -17.06
C GLY A 203 23.72 -20.17 -17.29
N ALA A 204 24.97 -19.75 -17.57
CA ALA A 204 26.13 -20.64 -17.66
C ALA A 204 26.82 -20.87 -16.30
N LEU A 205 26.41 -20.16 -15.24
CA LEU A 205 26.93 -20.39 -13.89
C LEU A 205 26.32 -21.66 -13.30
N GLU A 206 27.16 -22.57 -12.79
CA GLU A 206 26.70 -23.80 -12.13
C GLU A 206 25.89 -23.49 -10.86
N ALA A 207 26.27 -22.45 -10.11
CA ALA A 207 25.54 -21.92 -8.99
C ALA A 207 25.80 -20.40 -8.87
N PRO A 208 24.81 -19.52 -9.05
CA PRO A 208 24.98 -18.10 -8.80
C PRO A 208 25.18 -17.83 -7.30
N SER A 209 25.95 -16.79 -6.96
CA SER A 209 26.07 -16.38 -5.56
C SER A 209 24.78 -15.72 -5.06
N ASP A 210 24.53 -15.81 -3.75
CA ASP A 210 23.38 -15.16 -3.09
C ASP A 210 23.29 -13.67 -3.42
N GLN A 211 24.45 -12.98 -3.46
CA GLN A 211 24.52 -11.57 -3.84
C GLN A 211 24.02 -11.35 -5.27
N LEU A 212 24.40 -12.20 -6.23
CA LEU A 212 23.91 -12.08 -7.60
C LEU A 212 22.40 -12.29 -7.67
N VAL A 213 21.86 -13.29 -6.98
CA VAL A 213 20.41 -13.56 -6.95
C VAL A 213 19.64 -12.36 -6.41
N ILE A 214 20.09 -11.77 -5.29
CA ILE A 214 19.46 -10.60 -4.69
C ILE A 214 19.61 -9.36 -5.58
N TYR A 215 20.78 -9.11 -6.16
CA TYR A 215 20.95 -7.96 -7.06
C TYR A 215 20.14 -8.10 -8.35
N GLN A 216 19.96 -9.31 -8.88
CA GLN A 216 19.05 -9.52 -10.01
C GLN A 216 17.59 -9.26 -9.60
N ALA A 217 17.17 -9.63 -8.39
CA ALA A 217 15.83 -9.32 -7.89
C ALA A 217 15.62 -7.79 -7.80
N LEU A 218 16.56 -7.07 -7.18
CA LEU A 218 16.49 -5.61 -7.06
C LEU A 218 16.55 -4.91 -8.42
N ARG A 219 17.35 -5.43 -9.35
CA ARG A 219 17.44 -4.96 -10.73
C ARG A 219 16.11 -5.14 -11.47
N VAL A 220 15.45 -6.30 -11.34
CA VAL A 220 14.09 -6.48 -11.89
C VAL A 220 13.14 -5.44 -11.31
N ILE A 221 13.14 -5.25 -9.99
CA ILE A 221 12.29 -4.26 -9.30
C ILE A 221 12.53 -2.85 -9.84
N ARG A 222 13.78 -2.47 -10.09
CA ARG A 222 14.19 -1.16 -10.64
C ARG A 222 13.70 -0.91 -12.07
N HIS A 223 13.44 -1.97 -12.82
CA HIS A 223 13.05 -1.92 -14.23
C HIS A 223 11.57 -2.26 -14.49
N LEU A 224 10.76 -2.41 -13.43
CA LEU A 224 9.31 -2.60 -13.56
C LEU A 224 8.66 -1.36 -14.19
N LEU A 225 7.61 -1.57 -14.98
CA LEU A 225 6.77 -0.49 -15.47
C LEU A 225 5.34 -0.68 -14.95
N LEU A 226 4.82 0.35 -14.28
CA LEU A 226 3.47 0.31 -13.70
C LEU A 226 2.49 1.05 -14.61
N SER A 227 1.35 0.42 -14.89
CA SER A 227 0.22 1.09 -15.57
C SER A 227 -0.67 1.88 -14.61
N THR A 228 -0.65 1.51 -13.32
CA THR A 228 -1.33 2.19 -12.21
C THR A 228 -0.43 2.20 -10.97
N PRO A 229 -0.56 3.17 -10.05
CA PRO A 229 0.19 3.16 -8.80
C PRO A 229 -0.14 1.93 -7.95
N LEU A 230 0.74 1.60 -7.00
CA LEU A 230 0.47 0.57 -6.00
C LEU A 230 -0.56 1.08 -4.99
N PRO A 231 -1.46 0.23 -4.45
CA PRO A 231 -2.50 0.68 -3.51
C PRO A 231 -1.99 1.35 -2.23
N TRP A 232 -0.73 1.10 -1.83
CA TRP A 232 -0.11 1.66 -0.62
C TRP A 232 0.95 2.73 -0.90
N THR A 233 1.22 3.09 -2.17
CA THR A 233 2.22 4.13 -2.47
C THR A 233 2.12 4.68 -3.90
N TYR A 234 2.48 5.96 -4.05
CA TYR A 234 2.67 6.64 -5.35
C TYR A 234 4.13 6.63 -5.82
N LEU A 235 5.02 5.96 -5.08
CA LEU A 235 6.40 5.77 -5.49
C LEU A 235 6.49 4.57 -6.44
N HIS A 236 7.50 4.60 -7.30
CA HIS A 236 7.96 3.40 -7.99
C HIS A 236 8.33 2.33 -6.97
N PRO A 237 8.09 1.03 -7.24
CA PRO A 237 8.39 -0.03 -6.28
C PRO A 237 9.83 0.04 -5.71
N TYR A 238 10.81 0.36 -6.56
CA TYR A 238 12.20 0.56 -6.15
C TYR A 238 12.40 1.73 -5.16
N ASP A 239 11.83 2.91 -5.44
CA ASP A 239 11.93 4.08 -4.58
C ASP A 239 11.18 3.89 -3.26
N TRP A 240 10.06 3.15 -3.31
CA TRP A 240 9.35 2.76 -2.10
C TRP A 240 10.23 1.90 -1.20
N LEU A 241 10.89 0.86 -1.73
CA LEU A 241 11.79 0.02 -0.92
C LEU A 241 12.91 0.83 -0.27
N LYS A 242 13.52 1.79 -1.00
CA LYS A 242 14.54 2.70 -0.47
C LYS A 242 14.04 3.53 0.71
N SER A 243 12.75 3.89 0.72
CA SER A 243 12.13 4.61 1.83
C SER A 243 11.89 3.75 3.07
N LYS A 244 11.94 2.40 2.94
CA LYS A 244 11.61 1.47 4.04
C LYS A 244 12.82 0.88 4.72
N PHE A 245 13.84 0.50 3.98
CA PHE A 245 15.05 -0.09 4.54
C PHE A 245 16.30 0.35 3.78
N GLY A 246 17.44 0.32 4.48
CA GLY A 246 18.74 0.72 3.94
C GLY A 246 19.76 -0.41 3.88
N ALA A 247 19.37 -1.66 4.17
CA ALA A 247 20.21 -2.84 4.01
C ALA A 247 19.39 -4.14 3.94
N LEU A 248 19.98 -5.17 3.33
CA LEU A 248 19.49 -6.54 3.33
C LEU A 248 20.43 -7.41 4.17
N VAL A 249 19.87 -8.26 5.03
CA VAL A 249 20.66 -9.25 5.77
C VAL A 249 20.23 -10.65 5.34
N VAL A 250 21.17 -11.43 4.83
CA VAL A 250 20.99 -12.86 4.57
C VAL A 250 21.39 -13.62 5.82
N ASN A 251 20.43 -14.30 6.44
CA ASN A 251 20.65 -15.10 7.63
C ASN A 251 20.70 -16.60 7.26
N SER A 252 21.77 -17.27 7.65
CA SER A 252 21.92 -18.73 7.48
C SER A 252 21.79 -19.50 8.79
N GLY A 253 21.52 -18.81 9.91
CA GLY A 253 21.29 -19.43 11.21
C GLY A 253 19.84 -19.92 11.39
N VAL A 254 19.65 -20.82 12.35
CA VAL A 254 18.31 -21.29 12.77
C VAL A 254 17.63 -20.16 13.54
N GLY A 255 16.65 -19.50 12.93
CA GLY A 255 15.89 -18.42 13.55
C GLY A 255 14.86 -17.83 12.61
N PHE A 256 13.84 -17.18 13.16
CA PHE A 256 12.80 -16.51 12.37
C PHE A 256 13.40 -15.39 11.52
N ALA A 257 12.80 -15.13 10.36
CA ALA A 257 13.05 -13.89 9.64
C ALA A 257 12.56 -12.74 10.52
N ASP A 258 13.49 -12.00 11.13
CA ASP A 258 13.15 -10.74 11.77
C ASP A 258 12.91 -9.71 10.65
N CYS A 259 11.73 -9.10 10.66
CA CYS A 259 11.33 -8.24 9.56
C CYS A 259 12.07 -6.89 9.57
N HIS A 260 12.60 -6.46 10.71
CA HIS A 260 13.40 -5.25 10.78
C HIS A 260 14.40 -5.28 11.94
N ILE A 261 15.68 -5.21 11.59
CA ILE A 261 16.76 -5.04 12.57
C ILE A 261 17.53 -3.75 12.29
N ARG A 262 18.24 -3.25 13.30
CA ARG A 262 19.17 -2.13 13.13
C ARG A 262 20.55 -2.67 12.82
N VAL A 263 21.15 -2.22 11.73
CA VAL A 263 22.53 -2.56 11.32
C VAL A 263 23.28 -1.30 10.92
N THR A 264 24.61 -1.34 11.02
CA THR A 264 25.48 -0.33 10.44
C THR A 264 26.05 -0.91 9.14
N PRO A 265 25.66 -0.38 7.95
CA PRO A 265 26.20 -0.87 6.69
C PRO A 265 27.72 -0.66 6.60
N PRO A 266 28.42 -1.45 5.77
CA PRO A 266 29.87 -1.29 5.60
C PRO A 266 30.18 0.11 5.07
N GLY A 267 31.09 0.83 5.74
CA GLY A 267 31.46 2.21 5.39
C GLY A 267 30.44 3.28 5.83
N GLY A 268 29.30 2.87 6.41
CA GLY A 268 28.34 3.79 7.01
C GLY A 268 28.66 4.11 8.48
N THR A 269 28.28 5.29 8.94
CA THR A 269 28.40 5.70 10.36
C THR A 269 27.05 5.67 11.09
N ALA A 270 25.94 5.70 10.35
CA ALA A 270 24.59 5.66 10.90
C ALA A 270 24.00 4.25 10.83
N GLN A 271 23.22 3.89 11.85
CA GLN A 271 22.39 2.69 11.80
C GLN A 271 21.22 2.89 10.84
N VAL A 272 20.91 1.86 10.07
CA VAL A 272 19.74 1.79 9.19
C VAL A 272 18.85 0.63 9.59
N THR A 273 17.58 0.72 9.19
CA THR A 273 16.67 -0.43 9.23
C THR A 273 17.04 -1.40 8.12
N ALA A 274 17.13 -2.68 8.44
CA ALA A 274 17.42 -3.75 7.49
C ALA A 274 16.37 -4.84 7.57
N ILE A 275 15.99 -5.37 6.41
CA ILE A 275 15.15 -6.56 6.33
C ILE A 275 16.01 -7.83 6.34
N VAL A 276 15.52 -8.90 6.95
CA VAL A 276 16.24 -10.18 7.05
C VAL A 276 15.58 -11.23 6.15
N ILE A 277 16.37 -11.79 5.24
CA ILE A 277 15.98 -12.88 4.35
C ILE A 277 16.70 -14.15 4.83
N GLN A 278 15.98 -15.26 4.93
CA GLN A 278 16.62 -16.54 5.23
C GLN A 278 17.30 -17.08 3.97
N GLU A 279 18.49 -17.64 4.10
CA GLU A 279 19.22 -18.22 2.95
C GLU A 279 18.39 -19.27 2.21
N ALA A 280 17.62 -20.09 2.94
CA ALA A 280 16.72 -21.07 2.35
C ALA A 280 15.61 -20.44 1.47
N GLU A 281 15.24 -19.18 1.71
CA GLU A 281 14.25 -18.46 0.89
C GLU A 281 14.84 -18.03 -0.47
N LEU A 282 16.17 -17.90 -0.59
CA LEU A 282 16.82 -17.60 -1.88
C LEU A 282 16.61 -18.75 -2.89
N GLN A 283 16.42 -19.97 -2.38
CA GLN A 283 16.17 -21.18 -3.17
C GLN A 283 14.67 -21.54 -3.27
N GLY A 284 13.77 -20.76 -2.65
CA GLY A 284 12.33 -21.03 -2.59
C GLY A 284 11.57 -20.62 -3.87
N GLY A 285 10.58 -21.39 -4.32
CA GLY A 285 9.94 -21.20 -5.63
C GLY A 285 8.69 -20.29 -5.68
N ILE A 286 8.70 -19.28 -6.57
CA ILE A 286 7.77 -18.97 -7.69
C ILE A 286 8.64 -18.17 -8.69
N GLY A 287 8.79 -18.60 -9.94
CA GLY A 287 10.04 -18.39 -10.71
C GLY A 287 10.08 -17.30 -11.79
N TRP A 288 11.28 -16.73 -12.01
CA TRP A 288 11.61 -15.97 -13.23
C TRP A 288 12.99 -16.31 -13.88
N GLY A 289 13.70 -17.39 -13.50
CA GLY A 289 14.90 -17.93 -14.21
C GLY A 289 15.73 -19.00 -13.42
N ASP A 290 16.43 -19.91 -14.14
CA ASP A 290 17.03 -21.26 -13.81
C ASP A 290 16.32 -22.13 -12.72
N PRO A 291 15.72 -23.29 -13.08
CA PRO A 291 15.08 -24.21 -12.13
C PRO A 291 15.98 -24.75 -11.00
N ARG A 292 17.30 -24.54 -11.06
CA ARG A 292 18.26 -24.96 -10.02
C ARG A 292 18.43 -23.95 -8.87
N THR A 293 17.96 -22.72 -9.01
CA THR A 293 18.29 -21.61 -8.10
C THR A 293 17.13 -21.10 -7.26
N GLY A 294 15.95 -21.70 -7.37
CA GLY A 294 14.74 -21.14 -6.75
C GLY A 294 14.18 -19.96 -7.54
N GLY A 295 12.98 -19.53 -7.19
CA GLY A 295 12.21 -18.63 -8.02
C GLY A 295 12.40 -17.15 -7.69
N LEU A 296 13.03 -16.38 -8.59
CA LEU A 296 13.25 -14.94 -8.42
C LEU A 296 11.96 -14.15 -8.13
N ALA A 297 10.80 -14.59 -8.63
CA ALA A 297 9.52 -13.92 -8.31
C ALA A 297 9.23 -13.96 -6.82
N ARG A 298 9.38 -15.14 -6.20
CA ARG A 298 9.11 -15.31 -4.78
C ARG A 298 10.04 -14.44 -3.95
N LEU A 299 11.31 -14.36 -4.31
CA LEU A 299 12.25 -13.47 -3.63
C LEU A 299 11.82 -11.99 -3.73
N ILE A 300 11.45 -11.53 -4.94
CA ILE A 300 10.91 -10.18 -5.14
C ILE A 300 9.70 -9.94 -4.24
N LEU A 301 8.71 -10.83 -4.31
CA LEU A 301 7.48 -10.76 -3.49
C LEU A 301 7.80 -10.73 -1.99
N ARG A 302 8.75 -11.55 -1.55
CA ARG A 302 9.22 -11.62 -0.15
C ARG A 302 9.91 -10.35 0.31
N ILE A 303 10.70 -9.69 -0.55
CA ILE A 303 11.32 -8.40 -0.23
C ILE A 303 10.24 -7.35 0.07
N PHE A 304 9.17 -7.28 -0.72
CA PHE A 304 8.05 -6.37 -0.44
C PHE A 304 7.28 -6.73 0.82
N HIS A 305 7.04 -8.03 1.06
CA HIS A 305 6.44 -8.51 2.30
C HIS A 305 7.24 -8.02 3.52
N LEU A 306 8.55 -8.26 3.53
CA LEU A 306 9.41 -7.87 4.65
C LEU A 306 9.50 -6.34 4.80
N ALA A 307 9.57 -5.61 3.68
CA ALA A 307 9.55 -4.15 3.70
C ALA A 307 8.24 -3.59 4.26
N ARG A 308 7.10 -4.27 4.03
CA ARG A 308 5.80 -3.82 4.53
C ARG A 308 5.71 -3.85 6.06
N HIS A 309 6.38 -4.81 6.70
CA HIS A 309 6.46 -4.88 8.16
C HIS A 309 7.11 -3.65 8.82
N VAL A 310 7.87 -2.84 8.07
CA VAL A 310 8.39 -1.55 8.56
C VAL A 310 7.25 -0.56 8.84
N ASP A 311 6.17 -0.60 8.05
CA ASP A 311 5.01 0.28 8.20
C ASP A 311 3.89 -0.36 9.02
N ARG A 312 3.69 -1.67 8.82
CA ARG A 312 2.46 -2.36 9.20
C ARG A 312 2.74 -3.84 9.43
N ALA A 313 2.55 -4.28 10.68
CA ALA A 313 2.64 -5.67 11.07
C ALA A 313 1.47 -6.51 10.51
N HIS A 314 1.50 -7.81 10.72
CA HIS A 314 0.30 -8.65 10.64
C HIS A 314 -0.68 -8.27 11.77
N ASP A 315 -1.99 -8.32 11.52
CA ASP A 315 -3.03 -8.02 12.52
C ASP A 315 -3.84 -9.25 12.94
N CYS A 316 -3.53 -10.43 12.40
CA CYS A 316 -4.17 -11.70 12.76
C CYS A 316 -3.12 -12.80 13.01
N GLY A 317 -2.28 -12.60 14.02
CA GLY A 317 -1.16 -13.49 14.32
C GLY A 317 -0.09 -13.41 13.23
N GLU A 318 0.21 -14.54 12.57
CA GLU A 318 1.13 -14.57 11.42
C GLU A 318 0.42 -14.31 10.07
N ARG A 319 -0.85 -13.87 10.11
CA ARG A 319 -1.72 -13.63 8.95
C ARG A 319 -2.22 -12.20 8.93
N ASP A 320 -2.70 -11.78 7.77
CA ASP A 320 -3.48 -10.55 7.66
C ASP A 320 -4.97 -10.88 7.87
N SER A 321 -5.74 -9.95 8.46
CA SER A 321 -7.17 -10.15 8.70
C SER A 321 -7.97 -10.16 7.40
N SER A 322 -7.57 -9.34 6.43
CA SER A 322 -8.25 -9.09 5.16
C SER A 322 -7.32 -8.50 4.10
N LEU A 323 -7.76 -8.47 2.85
CA LEU A 323 -7.07 -7.75 1.77
C LEU A 323 -7.06 -6.23 1.97
N ASP A 324 -8.15 -5.68 2.51
CA ASP A 324 -8.29 -4.24 2.78
C ASP A 324 -7.31 -3.77 3.87
N TYR A 325 -6.98 -4.64 4.82
CA TYR A 325 -5.93 -4.36 5.79
C TYR A 325 -4.56 -4.13 5.12
N LEU A 326 -4.30 -4.77 3.97
CA LEU A 326 -3.11 -4.55 3.15
C LEU A 326 -1.81 -4.58 3.98
N GLY A 327 -1.71 -5.59 4.84
CA GLY A 327 -0.51 -5.93 5.60
C GLY A 327 0.55 -6.57 4.70
N ALA A 328 1.50 -7.27 5.29
CA ALA A 328 2.60 -7.85 4.53
C ALA A 328 2.14 -8.94 3.55
N TRP A 329 1.12 -9.74 3.88
CA TRP A 329 0.53 -10.71 2.95
C TRP A 329 -0.35 -10.04 1.91
N GLY A 330 -1.08 -8.99 2.28
CA GLY A 330 -1.87 -8.18 1.35
C GLY A 330 -1.01 -7.54 0.25
N VAL A 331 0.15 -7.00 0.62
CA VAL A 331 1.14 -6.47 -0.34
C VAL A 331 1.67 -7.58 -1.26
N GLU A 332 2.04 -8.73 -0.70
CA GLU A 332 2.56 -9.86 -1.48
C GLU A 332 1.52 -10.38 -2.49
N TYR A 333 0.28 -10.58 -2.02
CA TYR A 333 -0.86 -10.98 -2.85
C TYR A 333 -1.12 -9.97 -3.97
N THR A 334 -1.13 -8.68 -3.63
CA THR A 334 -1.42 -7.61 -4.60
C THR A 334 -0.36 -7.55 -5.69
N LEU A 335 0.92 -7.66 -5.34
CA LEU A 335 1.99 -7.68 -6.34
C LEU A 335 1.92 -8.90 -7.25
N ALA A 336 1.70 -10.08 -6.69
CA ALA A 336 1.53 -11.31 -7.48
C ALA A 336 0.35 -11.17 -8.47
N THR A 337 -0.76 -10.62 -8.00
CA THR A 337 -1.95 -10.34 -8.82
C THR A 337 -1.64 -9.33 -9.93
N MET A 338 -1.06 -8.18 -9.60
CA MET A 338 -0.75 -7.12 -10.59
C MET A 338 0.28 -7.57 -11.64
N LEU A 339 1.28 -8.37 -11.25
CA LEU A 339 2.24 -8.98 -12.19
C LEU A 339 1.55 -10.03 -13.08
N SER A 340 0.68 -10.89 -12.52
CA SER A 340 -0.06 -11.89 -13.31
C SER A 340 -1.03 -11.26 -14.31
N GLN A 341 -1.62 -10.11 -13.98
CA GLN A 341 -2.53 -9.37 -14.85
C GLN A 341 -1.80 -8.49 -15.88
N GLY A 342 -0.50 -8.25 -15.69
CA GLY A 342 0.29 -7.34 -16.54
C GLY A 342 0.10 -5.86 -16.22
N THR A 343 -0.55 -5.54 -15.09
CA THR A 343 -0.65 -4.18 -14.55
C THR A 343 0.73 -3.66 -14.14
N ILE A 344 1.57 -4.55 -13.63
CA ILE A 344 3.02 -4.38 -13.53
C ILE A 344 3.65 -5.15 -14.70
N GLN A 345 4.30 -4.43 -15.61
CA GLN A 345 4.96 -5.00 -16.78
C GLN A 345 6.41 -5.35 -16.45
N ALA A 346 6.74 -6.63 -16.65
CA ALA A 346 8.07 -7.17 -16.41
C ALA A 346 8.52 -8.15 -17.51
N GLY A 347 7.92 -8.08 -18.71
CA GLY A 347 8.30 -8.93 -19.85
C GLY A 347 7.97 -10.41 -19.64
N LEU A 348 6.79 -10.68 -19.05
CA LEU A 348 6.39 -11.98 -18.54
C LEU A 348 5.62 -12.81 -19.58
N SER A 349 5.96 -14.09 -19.75
CA SER A 349 5.18 -15.01 -20.59
C SER A 349 3.80 -15.33 -19.97
N SER A 350 2.91 -15.94 -20.75
CA SER A 350 1.59 -16.39 -20.24
C SER A 350 1.71 -17.47 -19.17
N GLU A 351 2.63 -18.41 -19.31
CA GLU A 351 2.86 -19.49 -18.34
C GLU A 351 3.28 -18.91 -17.00
N GLN A 352 4.28 -18.04 -17.01
CA GLN A 352 4.82 -17.48 -15.78
C GLN A 352 3.81 -16.52 -15.10
N ARG A 353 2.97 -15.80 -15.88
CA ARG A 353 1.82 -15.07 -15.34
C ARG A 353 0.79 -16.01 -14.69
N GLY A 354 0.53 -17.17 -15.28
CA GLY A 354 -0.32 -18.21 -14.71
C GLY A 354 0.21 -18.75 -13.36
N ALA A 355 1.52 -18.95 -13.25
CA ALA A 355 2.16 -19.37 -12.00
C ALA A 355 1.98 -18.31 -10.87
N LEU A 356 2.12 -17.03 -11.20
CA LEU A 356 1.84 -15.95 -10.23
C LEU A 356 0.37 -15.87 -9.84
N ALA A 357 -0.55 -16.07 -10.78
CA ALA A 357 -1.98 -16.10 -10.47
C ALA A 357 -2.32 -17.26 -9.50
N ALA A 358 -1.77 -18.45 -9.75
CA ALA A 358 -1.92 -19.60 -8.85
C ALA A 358 -1.32 -19.32 -7.46
N TYR A 359 -0.16 -18.67 -7.40
CA TYR A 359 0.45 -18.28 -6.13
C TYR A 359 -0.40 -17.26 -5.36
N ALA A 360 -0.96 -16.26 -6.04
CA ALA A 360 -1.87 -15.30 -5.42
C ALA A 360 -3.09 -16.00 -4.80
N GLN A 361 -3.68 -16.99 -5.49
CA GLN A 361 -4.77 -17.81 -4.93
C GLN A 361 -4.33 -18.63 -3.72
N GLN A 362 -3.12 -19.19 -3.73
CA GLN A 362 -2.56 -19.89 -2.58
C GLN A 362 -2.38 -18.95 -1.37
N LEU A 363 -1.89 -17.73 -1.58
CA LEU A 363 -1.76 -16.73 -0.52
C LEU A 363 -3.14 -16.40 0.08
N LEU A 364 -4.13 -16.13 -0.77
CA LEU A 364 -5.50 -15.84 -0.33
C LEU A 364 -6.07 -16.97 0.54
N ALA A 365 -5.84 -18.23 0.16
CA ALA A 365 -6.34 -19.39 0.89
C ALA A 365 -5.61 -19.68 2.23
N THR A 366 -4.36 -19.22 2.39
CA THR A 366 -3.50 -19.68 3.51
C THR A 366 -3.00 -18.58 4.44
N ARG A 367 -3.01 -17.33 3.99
CA ARG A 367 -2.35 -16.20 4.66
C ARG A 367 -3.31 -15.13 5.19
N PHE A 368 -4.61 -15.38 5.07
CA PHE A 368 -5.66 -14.51 5.61
C PHE A 368 -6.53 -15.26 6.63
N CYS A 369 -7.11 -14.53 7.58
CA CYS A 369 -7.94 -15.10 8.64
C CYS A 369 -9.41 -15.26 8.27
N SER A 370 -9.95 -14.30 7.53
CA SER A 370 -11.16 -14.53 6.76
C SER A 370 -10.73 -15.28 5.50
N GLY A 371 -11.30 -16.46 5.23
CA GLY A 371 -11.16 -17.05 3.89
C GLY A 371 -11.65 -16.01 2.89
N GLY A 372 -10.80 -15.68 1.91
CA GLY A 372 -10.90 -14.47 1.09
C GLY A 372 -12.22 -14.20 0.39
#